data_AF-A0A7C3Z4E2-F1
#
_entry.id   AF-A0A7C3Z4E2-F1
#
_cell.length_a   1.000
_cell.length_b   1.000
_cell.length_c   1.000
_cell.angle_alpha   90.00
_cell.angle_beta   90.00
_cell.angle_gamma   90.00
#
_symmetry.space_group_name_H-M   'P 1'
#
loop_
_entity.id
_entity.type
_entity.pdbx_description
1 polymer ?
#
loop_
_entity_poly.entity_id
_entity_poly.type
_entity_poly.pdbx_seq_one_letter_code
_entity_poly.pdbx_strand_id
1 'polypeptide(L)'
;MLPEDLNDREKGKRIFIIGSSPQLNELTERQIQLLENEVTIGVNRVQYKIKPKYFISAYPSEILLGLKRSPSSTFIHIRPVNESIFPDKKNIITIKREIFNPSIGLPRYLLSKDPILYTKLNVALASTHLALILGASEIIFIGIEMKNVTPYAQHFYDFDPHILRLLFEDLKEIKDYPYFNIDHSYSTYEFHLERLGRPLTQLNYQTSRKENHLESFQNYFQILKNYGINIIATKKDSITYEAGASYCSLFDLLFQEGNENLYPSISPQKLEEINQIKKEIIAELLHTRLSKADISPEALIAAFTNPYVPVSMEEIELLRENEKIARDNSDLLLADTLDKLIWISIQSQSVEHSQMADTEYQPTPITLSRNNKIDNTEFNNSQPVIIAGMHRSGTSMITHILKQTGLYLGRDEDILGASADNEKGHWENILFLSLNDKILAKLGGGWDFPPSLADG
;
A
#
# COMPACT_ATOMS: atom_id res chain seq x y z
N MET A 1 25.31 -17.91 -8.88
CA MET A 1 25.18 -17.99 -7.42
C MET A 1 24.79 -19.42 -7.11
N LEU A 2 25.54 -20.08 -6.22
CA LEU A 2 25.22 -21.42 -5.74
C LEU A 2 24.24 -21.31 -4.55
N PRO A 3 23.47 -22.37 -4.25
CA PRO A 3 22.54 -22.37 -3.12
C PRO A 3 23.18 -21.98 -1.78
N GLU A 4 24.39 -22.46 -1.49
CA GLU A 4 25.15 -22.14 -0.28
C GLU A 4 25.57 -20.66 -0.18
N ASP A 5 25.60 -19.90 -1.29
CA ASP A 5 25.88 -18.46 -1.28
C ASP A 5 24.74 -17.65 -0.64
N LEU A 6 23.59 -18.28 -0.36
CA LEU A 6 22.48 -17.68 0.38
C LEU A 6 22.68 -17.77 1.90
N ASN A 7 23.53 -18.68 2.38
CA ASN A 7 23.78 -18.84 3.81
C ASN A 7 24.35 -17.54 4.41
N ASP A 8 23.66 -16.97 5.39
CA ASP A 8 24.06 -15.73 6.10
C ASP A 8 24.23 -14.49 5.20
N ARG A 9 23.71 -14.53 3.97
CA ARG A 9 23.88 -13.44 3.00
C ARG A 9 23.28 -12.10 3.46
N GLU A 10 22.27 -12.16 4.32
CA GLU A 10 21.59 -11.00 4.91
C GLU A 10 21.65 -11.06 6.44
N LYS A 11 22.74 -11.61 6.98
CA LYS A 11 22.92 -11.84 8.41
C LYS A 11 22.63 -10.58 9.24
N GLY A 12 21.76 -10.74 10.23
CA GLY A 12 21.41 -9.71 11.20
C GLY A 12 20.45 -8.64 10.68
N LYS A 13 19.94 -8.77 9.45
CA LYS A 13 18.98 -7.80 8.89
C LYS A 13 17.55 -8.20 9.17
N ARG A 14 16.67 -7.20 9.15
CA ARG A 14 15.22 -7.40 9.00
C ARG A 14 14.90 -7.87 7.58
N ILE A 15 14.03 -8.85 7.45
CA ILE A 15 13.60 -9.41 6.16
C ILE A 15 12.08 -9.35 6.05
N PHE A 16 11.59 -8.71 5.00
CA PHE A 16 10.17 -8.60 4.70
C PHE A 16 9.75 -9.73 3.76
N ILE A 17 8.86 -10.60 4.22
CA ILE A 17 8.21 -11.61 3.39
C ILE A 17 6.89 -11.05 2.89
N ILE A 18 6.80 -10.88 1.57
CA ILE A 18 5.68 -10.23 0.91
C ILE A 18 4.86 -11.29 0.18
N GLY A 19 3.63 -11.47 0.63
CA GLY A 19 2.59 -12.32 0.05
C GLY A 19 1.80 -11.61 -1.06
N SER A 20 0.79 -12.29 -1.60
CA SER A 20 0.01 -11.80 -2.75
C SER A 20 -1.43 -11.43 -2.38
N SER A 21 -1.75 -11.26 -1.10
CA SER A 21 -3.12 -10.94 -0.67
C SER A 21 -3.56 -9.53 -1.04
N PRO A 22 -4.86 -9.20 -0.88
CA PRO A 22 -5.39 -7.87 -1.18
C PRO A 22 -4.79 -6.72 -0.37
N GLN A 23 -4.17 -6.96 0.80
CA GLN A 23 -3.51 -5.92 1.60
C GLN A 23 -2.48 -5.12 0.79
N LEU A 24 -1.85 -5.73 -0.21
CA LEU A 24 -0.88 -5.03 -1.05
C LEU A 24 -1.48 -3.79 -1.76
N ASN A 25 -2.80 -3.73 -1.96
CA ASN A 25 -3.46 -2.56 -2.54
C ASN A 25 -3.59 -1.38 -1.56
N GLU A 26 -3.42 -1.61 -0.26
CA GLU A 26 -3.40 -0.55 0.77
C GLU A 26 -2.04 0.17 0.82
N LEU A 27 -1.03 -0.37 0.12
CA LEU A 27 0.31 0.21 0.08
C LEU A 27 0.34 1.47 -0.80
N THR A 28 0.84 2.55 -0.21
CA THR A 28 1.17 3.79 -0.95
C THR A 28 2.42 3.59 -1.82
N GLU A 29 2.58 4.41 -2.86
CA GLU A 29 3.79 4.41 -3.70
C GLU A 29 5.07 4.61 -2.87
N ARG A 30 5.02 5.46 -1.83
CA ARG A 30 6.16 5.67 -0.93
C ARG A 30 6.50 4.42 -0.14
N GLN A 31 5.50 3.70 0.39
CA GLN A 31 5.76 2.44 1.10
C GLN A 31 6.33 1.37 0.16
N ILE A 32 5.86 1.31 -1.09
CA ILE A 32 6.42 0.44 -2.12
C ILE A 32 7.90 0.76 -2.35
N GLN A 33 8.24 2.04 -2.59
CA GLN A 33 9.63 2.47 -2.80
C GLN A 33 10.53 2.17 -1.60
N LEU A 34 10.02 2.36 -0.37
CA LEU A 34 10.77 2.01 0.84
C LEU A 34 11.02 0.50 0.91
N LEU A 35 10.01 -0.33 0.68
CA LEU A 35 10.13 -1.78 0.67
C LEU A 35 11.08 -2.30 -0.42
N GLU A 36 11.12 -1.67 -1.60
CA GLU A 36 12.07 -2.04 -2.67
C GLU A 36 13.54 -1.77 -2.29
N ASN A 37 13.79 -0.89 -1.32
CA ASN A 37 15.12 -0.65 -0.76
C ASN A 37 15.48 -1.57 0.43
N GLU A 38 14.52 -2.35 0.93
CA GLU A 38 14.70 -3.31 2.01
C GLU A 38 15.10 -4.71 1.51
N VAL A 39 15.47 -5.59 2.45
CA VAL A 39 15.62 -7.01 2.14
C VAL A 39 14.24 -7.65 2.06
N THR A 40 13.75 -7.83 0.83
CA THR A 40 12.43 -8.39 0.57
C THR A 40 12.50 -9.79 -0.07
N ILE A 41 11.63 -10.69 0.38
CA ILE A 41 11.33 -11.98 -0.27
C ILE A 41 9.89 -11.89 -0.79
N GLY A 42 9.74 -11.70 -2.11
CA GLY A 42 8.45 -11.69 -2.77
C GLY A 42 8.04 -13.09 -3.24
N VAL A 43 6.77 -13.45 -3.02
CA VAL A 43 6.23 -14.75 -3.45
C VAL A 43 5.34 -14.60 -4.69
N ASN A 44 5.48 -15.53 -5.64
CA ASN A 44 4.58 -15.68 -6.80
C ASN A 44 4.36 -14.41 -7.64
N ARG A 45 3.29 -13.63 -7.43
CA ARG A 45 2.92 -12.51 -8.32
C ARG A 45 3.28 -11.13 -7.79
N VAL A 46 4.00 -11.06 -6.69
CA VAL A 46 4.36 -9.80 -6.02
C VAL A 46 5.10 -8.81 -6.92
N GLN A 47 5.87 -9.28 -7.90
CA GLN A 47 6.60 -8.46 -8.89
C GLN A 47 5.73 -7.47 -9.67
N TYR A 48 4.40 -7.68 -9.71
CA TYR A 48 3.47 -6.74 -10.34
C TYR A 48 3.11 -5.55 -9.44
N LYS A 49 3.50 -5.57 -8.16
CA LYS A 49 3.26 -4.49 -7.19
C LYS A 49 4.56 -3.94 -6.60
N ILE A 50 5.52 -4.82 -6.29
CA ILE A 50 6.80 -4.50 -5.64
C ILE A 50 7.87 -5.33 -6.32
N LYS A 51 9.03 -4.74 -6.64
CA LYS A 51 10.22 -5.47 -7.13
C LYS A 51 11.04 -6.00 -5.96
N PRO A 52 10.94 -7.29 -5.59
CA PRO A 52 11.61 -7.78 -4.40
C PRO A 52 13.09 -8.04 -4.65
N LYS A 53 13.92 -8.01 -3.61
CA LYS A 53 15.34 -8.40 -3.69
C LYS A 53 15.49 -9.88 -4.02
N TYR A 54 14.73 -10.72 -3.33
CA TYR A 54 14.62 -12.16 -3.56
C TYR A 54 13.21 -12.49 -4.04
N PHE A 55 13.11 -13.30 -5.08
CA PHE A 55 11.83 -13.78 -5.59
C PHE A 55 11.79 -15.29 -5.49
N ILE A 56 10.74 -15.85 -4.91
CA ILE A 56 10.61 -17.29 -4.71
C ILE A 56 9.28 -17.82 -5.24
N SER A 57 9.34 -18.94 -5.96
CA SER A 57 8.16 -19.67 -6.37
C SER A 57 8.45 -21.15 -6.61
N ALA A 58 7.42 -21.99 -6.49
CA ALA A 58 7.42 -23.37 -6.93
C ALA A 58 6.96 -23.54 -8.39
N TYR A 59 6.44 -22.47 -8.99
CA TYR A 59 5.83 -22.50 -10.32
C TYR A 59 6.81 -21.95 -11.36
N PRO A 60 7.17 -22.73 -12.39
CA PRO A 60 8.03 -22.27 -13.48
C PRO A 60 7.49 -21.03 -14.19
N SER A 61 6.17 -20.98 -14.43
CA SER A 61 5.50 -19.83 -15.04
C SER A 61 5.73 -18.55 -14.23
N GLU A 62 5.59 -18.61 -12.91
CA GLU A 62 5.79 -17.44 -12.03
C GLU A 62 7.27 -16.99 -11.99
N ILE A 63 8.23 -17.92 -12.06
CA ILE A 63 9.66 -17.56 -12.24
C ILE A 63 9.88 -16.81 -13.55
N LEU A 64 9.26 -17.24 -14.65
CA LEU A 64 9.37 -16.57 -15.95
C LEU A 64 8.74 -15.17 -15.95
N LEU A 65 7.55 -15.02 -15.36
CA LEU A 65 6.90 -13.72 -15.17
C LEU A 65 7.76 -12.80 -14.29
N GLY A 66 8.32 -13.35 -13.22
CA GLY A 66 9.26 -12.69 -12.32
C GLY A 66 10.47 -12.12 -13.06
N LEU A 67 11.12 -12.93 -13.90
CA LEU A 67 12.28 -12.50 -14.69
C LEU A 67 11.96 -11.35 -15.64
N LYS A 68 10.74 -11.30 -16.17
CA LYS A 68 10.30 -10.22 -17.06
C LYS A 68 10.12 -8.91 -16.31
N ARG A 69 9.49 -8.94 -15.13
CA ARG A 69 9.05 -7.72 -14.41
C ARG A 69 10.02 -7.24 -13.33
N SER A 70 10.87 -8.12 -12.82
CA SER A 70 11.88 -7.81 -11.80
C SER A 70 13.22 -8.50 -12.11
N PRO A 71 13.86 -8.20 -13.26
CA PRO A 71 15.06 -8.92 -13.72
C PRO A 71 16.27 -8.81 -12.77
N SER A 72 16.29 -7.78 -11.90
CA SER A 72 17.33 -7.56 -10.90
C SER A 72 17.20 -8.46 -9.66
N SER A 73 16.07 -9.14 -9.46
CA SER A 73 15.88 -10.04 -8.33
C SER A 73 16.81 -11.25 -8.40
N THR A 74 17.16 -11.79 -7.24
CA THR A 74 17.68 -13.16 -7.14
C THR A 74 16.50 -14.12 -7.11
N PHE A 75 16.44 -15.06 -8.05
CA PHE A 75 15.32 -15.97 -8.19
C PHE A 75 15.61 -17.30 -7.50
N ILE A 76 14.67 -17.76 -6.68
CA ILE A 76 14.70 -19.06 -6.01
C ILE A 76 13.55 -19.89 -6.57
N HIS A 77 13.88 -20.92 -7.34
CA HIS A 77 12.91 -21.88 -7.84
C HIS A 77 12.93 -23.14 -6.96
N ILE A 78 11.83 -23.40 -6.26
CA ILE A 78 11.74 -24.55 -5.35
C ILE A 78 11.03 -25.74 -6.01
N ARG A 79 11.69 -26.90 -6.05
CA ARG A 79 11.21 -28.08 -6.79
C ARG A 79 11.28 -29.35 -5.95
N PRO A 80 10.49 -30.40 -6.21
CA PRO A 80 10.65 -31.69 -5.50
C PRO A 80 12.00 -32.37 -5.78
N VAL A 81 12.76 -31.90 -6.78
CA VAL A 81 14.08 -32.41 -7.18
C VAL A 81 15.10 -31.27 -7.22
N ASN A 82 16.38 -31.58 -6.96
CA ASN A 82 17.47 -30.61 -7.04
C ASN A 82 18.04 -30.49 -8.47
N GLU A 83 17.18 -30.17 -9.44
CA GLU A 83 17.56 -30.08 -10.86
C GLU A 83 16.97 -28.82 -11.50
N SER A 84 17.81 -28.02 -12.15
CA SER A 84 17.34 -26.79 -12.81
C SER A 84 16.66 -27.09 -14.14
N ILE A 85 15.50 -26.46 -14.36
CA ILE A 85 14.82 -26.38 -15.68
C ILE A 85 15.13 -25.07 -16.41
N PHE A 86 16.06 -24.28 -15.88
CA PHE A 86 16.53 -23.02 -16.44
C PHE A 86 18.07 -23.01 -16.52
N PRO A 87 18.72 -23.99 -17.17
CA PRO A 87 20.18 -24.14 -17.12
C PRO A 87 20.94 -22.92 -17.65
N ASP A 88 20.36 -22.17 -18.58
CA ASP A 88 20.99 -21.00 -19.19
C ASP A 88 20.83 -19.71 -18.37
N LYS A 89 20.04 -19.73 -17.28
CA LYS A 89 19.69 -18.52 -16.51
C LYS A 89 20.44 -18.48 -15.17
N LYS A 90 21.58 -17.78 -15.17
CA LYS A 90 22.51 -17.71 -14.02
C LYS A 90 21.98 -17.04 -12.75
N ASN A 91 20.89 -16.28 -12.84
CA ASN A 91 20.24 -15.60 -11.70
C ASN A 91 19.14 -16.44 -11.03
N ILE A 92 18.93 -17.69 -11.47
CA ILE A 92 17.96 -18.61 -10.89
C ILE A 92 18.69 -19.71 -10.13
N ILE A 93 18.39 -19.79 -8.84
CA ILE A 93 18.89 -20.81 -7.93
C ILE A 93 17.78 -21.84 -7.77
N THR A 94 18.02 -23.07 -8.22
CA THR A 94 17.09 -24.17 -7.96
C THR A 94 17.43 -24.82 -6.63
N ILE A 95 16.42 -25.00 -5.79
CA ILE A 95 16.56 -25.63 -4.46
C ILE A 95 15.50 -26.71 -4.31
N LYS A 96 15.87 -27.85 -3.74
CA LYS A 96 14.93 -28.93 -3.47
C LYS A 96 13.96 -28.49 -2.36
N ARG A 97 12.67 -28.80 -2.51
CA ARG A 97 11.65 -28.60 -1.48
C ARG A 97 11.25 -29.92 -0.87
N GLU A 98 11.15 -29.94 0.45
CA GLU A 98 10.68 -31.09 1.22
C GLU A 98 9.50 -30.70 2.12
N ILE A 99 8.66 -31.68 2.44
CA ILE A 99 7.57 -31.46 3.39
C ILE A 99 8.14 -31.34 4.80
N PHE A 100 7.81 -30.24 5.46
CA PHE A 100 8.25 -29.97 6.82
C PHE A 100 7.74 -31.02 7.80
N ASN A 101 8.65 -31.48 8.66
CA ASN A 101 8.36 -32.34 9.80
C ASN A 101 8.95 -31.67 11.07
N PRO A 102 8.13 -31.34 12.08
CA PRO A 102 8.60 -30.73 13.33
C PRO A 102 9.74 -31.47 14.01
N SER A 103 9.83 -32.80 13.87
CA SER A 103 10.91 -33.61 14.46
C SER A 103 12.28 -33.39 13.81
N ILE A 104 12.32 -32.88 12.57
CA ILE A 104 13.56 -32.57 11.84
C ILE A 104 14.00 -31.12 12.10
N GLY A 105 13.04 -30.24 12.36
CA GLY A 105 13.28 -28.82 12.56
C GLY A 105 13.50 -28.05 11.24
N LEU A 106 14.11 -26.87 11.35
CA LEU A 106 14.47 -26.01 10.23
C LEU A 106 16.00 -25.80 10.23
N PRO A 107 16.74 -26.47 9.33
CA PRO A 107 18.18 -26.30 9.22
C PRO A 107 18.56 -24.87 8.85
N ARG A 108 19.59 -24.35 9.51
CA ARG A 108 20.02 -22.97 9.34
C ARG A 108 20.81 -22.70 8.05
N TYR A 109 21.30 -23.76 7.40
CA TYR A 109 22.20 -23.65 6.26
C TYR A 109 21.83 -24.63 5.15
N LEU A 110 21.94 -24.19 3.91
CA LEU A 110 21.87 -25.01 2.72
C LEU A 110 23.19 -25.74 2.50
N LEU A 111 23.10 -27.03 2.19
CA LEU A 111 24.24 -27.87 1.84
C LEU A 111 24.48 -27.81 0.33
N SER A 112 25.75 -27.76 -0.10
CA SER A 112 26.11 -27.69 -1.53
C SER A 112 25.59 -28.86 -2.37
N LYS A 113 25.51 -30.07 -1.79
CA LYS A 113 25.13 -31.29 -2.53
C LYS A 113 23.64 -31.60 -2.52
N ASP A 114 22.91 -31.15 -1.50
CA ASP A 114 21.47 -31.39 -1.34
C ASP A 114 20.83 -30.22 -0.57
N PRO A 115 20.73 -29.05 -1.20
CA PRO A 115 20.13 -27.86 -0.60
C PRO A 115 18.62 -28.06 -0.49
N ILE A 116 18.08 -27.95 0.72
CA ILE A 116 16.66 -28.20 0.99
C ILE A 116 16.02 -26.96 1.62
N LEU A 117 14.89 -26.55 1.05
CA LEU A 117 13.93 -25.67 1.70
C LEU A 117 12.71 -26.46 2.17
N TYR A 118 12.39 -26.39 3.46
CA TYR A 118 11.17 -26.98 3.99
C TYR A 118 9.96 -26.10 3.71
N THR A 119 8.83 -26.75 3.43
CA THR A 119 7.52 -26.12 3.21
C THR A 119 6.41 -27.09 3.59
N LYS A 120 5.15 -26.65 3.54
CA LYS A 120 3.99 -27.54 3.55
C LYS A 120 3.07 -27.17 2.39
N LEU A 121 3.62 -27.26 1.17
CA LEU A 121 2.98 -26.82 -0.09
C LEU A 121 2.56 -25.34 -0.09
N ASN A 122 3.23 -24.51 0.70
CA ASN A 122 2.98 -23.08 0.81
C ASN A 122 4.29 -22.30 0.64
N VAL A 123 4.36 -21.45 -0.37
CA VAL A 123 5.58 -20.69 -0.71
C VAL A 123 5.95 -19.70 0.39
N ALA A 124 4.99 -19.18 1.16
CA ALA A 124 5.29 -18.33 2.31
C ALA A 124 6.04 -19.11 3.41
N LEU A 125 5.69 -20.37 3.67
CA LEU A 125 6.48 -21.22 4.60
C LEU A 125 7.91 -21.45 4.08
N ALA A 126 8.07 -21.71 2.78
CA ALA A 126 9.41 -21.85 2.18
C ALA A 126 10.21 -20.54 2.31
N SER A 127 9.55 -19.39 2.14
CA SER A 127 10.13 -18.05 2.30
C SER A 127 10.57 -17.80 3.74
N THR A 128 9.79 -18.26 4.71
CA THR A 128 10.13 -18.19 6.14
C THR A 128 11.40 -19.00 6.44
N HIS A 129 11.51 -20.21 5.89
CA HIS A 129 12.74 -21.00 6.04
C HIS A 129 13.93 -20.36 5.30
N LEU A 130 13.70 -19.79 4.12
CA LEU A 130 14.72 -19.04 3.39
C LEU A 130 15.21 -17.82 4.19
N ALA A 131 14.32 -17.08 4.86
CA ALA A 131 14.69 -15.95 5.71
C ALA A 131 15.59 -16.39 6.88
N LEU A 132 15.31 -17.56 7.48
CA LEU A 132 16.21 -18.18 8.46
C LEU A 132 17.60 -18.44 7.84
N ILE A 133 17.66 -19.05 6.66
CA ILE A 133 18.93 -19.36 5.96
C ILE A 133 19.72 -18.11 5.59
N LEU A 134 19.05 -17.06 5.13
CA LEU A 134 19.64 -15.76 4.81
C LEU A 134 20.20 -15.06 6.06
N GLY A 135 19.74 -15.47 7.24
CA GLY A 135 20.19 -14.99 8.54
C GLY A 135 19.47 -13.78 9.07
N ALA A 136 18.16 -13.71 8.83
CA ALA A 136 17.29 -12.71 9.42
C ALA A 136 17.47 -12.60 10.93
N SER A 137 17.57 -11.38 11.44
CA SER A 137 17.32 -11.07 12.86
C SER A 137 15.82 -10.85 13.12
N GLU A 138 15.12 -10.33 12.12
CA GLU A 138 13.67 -10.08 12.15
C GLU A 138 13.01 -10.56 10.86
N ILE A 139 11.82 -11.16 10.99
CA ILE A 139 11.00 -11.58 9.85
C ILE A 139 9.64 -10.86 9.95
N ILE A 140 9.36 -10.03 8.94
CA ILE A 140 8.15 -9.21 8.87
C ILE A 140 7.25 -9.75 7.77
N PHE A 141 5.98 -10.02 8.08
CA PHE A 141 5.00 -10.52 7.14
C PHE A 141 4.07 -9.41 6.64
N ILE A 142 3.99 -9.26 5.31
CA ILE A 142 3.07 -8.37 4.60
C ILE A 142 2.29 -9.22 3.59
N GLY A 143 0.97 -9.09 3.55
CA GLY A 143 0.15 -9.71 2.53
C GLY A 143 -0.07 -11.22 2.67
N ILE A 144 -0.05 -11.73 3.91
CA ILE A 144 -0.18 -13.16 4.25
C ILE A 144 -1.25 -13.31 5.34
N GLU A 145 -2.52 -13.04 5.01
CA GLU A 145 -3.64 -13.11 5.96
C GLU A 145 -4.48 -14.38 5.83
N MET A 146 -4.42 -15.04 4.66
CA MET A 146 -5.35 -16.11 4.32
C MET A 146 -5.19 -17.34 5.21
N LYS A 147 -6.19 -17.59 6.06
CA LYS A 147 -6.26 -18.79 6.90
C LYS A 147 -6.49 -20.07 6.09
N ASN A 148 -7.33 -19.97 5.05
CA ASN A 148 -7.64 -21.06 4.13
C ASN A 148 -7.19 -20.63 2.73
N VAL A 149 -6.21 -21.34 2.18
CA VAL A 149 -5.79 -21.11 0.79
C VAL A 149 -6.65 -21.98 -0.12
N THR A 150 -7.34 -21.35 -1.07
CA THR A 150 -8.01 -22.03 -2.17
C THR A 150 -7.41 -21.55 -3.48
N PRO A 151 -7.51 -22.33 -4.58
CA PRO A 151 -7.09 -21.85 -5.91
C PRO A 151 -7.81 -20.56 -6.36
N TYR A 152 -8.96 -20.25 -5.76
CA TYR A 152 -9.80 -19.08 -6.07
C TYR A 152 -9.75 -18.00 -4.98
N ALA A 153 -8.80 -18.08 -4.07
CA ALA A 153 -8.45 -17.02 -3.12
C ALA A 153 -8.32 -15.66 -3.82
N GLN A 154 -8.88 -14.60 -3.27
CA GLN A 154 -8.64 -13.24 -3.78
C GLN A 154 -7.20 -12.77 -3.49
N HIS A 155 -6.61 -12.09 -4.47
CA HIS A 155 -5.26 -11.52 -4.44
C HIS A 155 -5.31 -10.03 -4.81
N PHE A 156 -4.25 -9.28 -4.56
CA PHE A 156 -4.20 -7.84 -4.88
C PHE A 156 -4.53 -7.54 -6.35
N TYR A 157 -4.02 -8.37 -7.26
CA TYR A 157 -4.22 -8.18 -8.68
C TYR A 157 -5.66 -8.40 -9.12
N ASP A 158 -6.50 -9.11 -8.36
CA ASP A 158 -7.91 -9.32 -8.75
C ASP A 158 -8.71 -8.01 -8.71
N PHE A 159 -8.22 -6.98 -8.01
CA PHE A 159 -8.86 -5.66 -7.86
C PHE A 159 -8.25 -4.58 -8.75
N ASP A 160 -7.24 -4.92 -9.56
CA ASP A 160 -6.51 -3.96 -10.39
C ASP A 160 -6.59 -4.39 -11.87
N PRO A 161 -7.47 -3.74 -12.68
CA PRO A 161 -7.63 -4.07 -14.09
C PRO A 161 -6.36 -3.86 -14.93
N HIS A 162 -5.47 -2.95 -14.52
CA HIS A 162 -4.22 -2.72 -15.21
C HIS A 162 -3.27 -3.90 -14.98
N ILE A 163 -3.11 -4.34 -13.74
CA ILE A 163 -2.28 -5.50 -13.40
C ILE A 163 -2.82 -6.78 -14.04
N LEU A 164 -4.15 -6.98 -14.07
CA LEU A 164 -4.76 -8.13 -14.76
C LEU A 164 -4.39 -8.14 -16.25
N ARG A 165 -4.49 -6.99 -16.93
CA ARG A 165 -4.12 -6.89 -18.36
C ARG A 165 -2.65 -7.28 -18.58
N LEU A 166 -1.74 -6.74 -17.77
CA LEU A 166 -0.31 -7.07 -17.86
C LEU A 166 -0.06 -8.56 -17.63
N LEU A 167 -0.71 -9.16 -16.63
CA LEU A 167 -0.61 -10.60 -16.36
C LEU A 167 -1.06 -11.43 -17.57
N PHE A 168 -2.19 -11.07 -18.20
CA PHE A 168 -2.68 -11.77 -19.40
C PHE A 168 -1.68 -11.71 -20.56
N GLU A 169 -1.14 -10.52 -20.83
CA GLU A 169 -0.16 -10.31 -21.90
C GLU A 169 1.12 -11.11 -21.64
N ASP A 170 1.64 -11.05 -20.41
CA ASP A 170 2.87 -11.75 -20.06
C ASP A 170 2.69 -13.28 -20.09
N LEU A 171 1.57 -13.81 -19.59
CA LEU A 171 1.26 -15.23 -19.63
C LEU A 171 1.20 -15.76 -21.06
N LYS A 172 0.63 -14.97 -21.98
CA LYS A 172 0.53 -15.34 -23.41
C LYS A 172 1.90 -15.49 -24.06
N GLU A 173 2.89 -14.72 -23.64
CA GLU A 173 4.26 -14.81 -24.17
C GLU A 173 5.01 -16.07 -23.69
N ILE A 174 4.69 -16.56 -22.49
CA ILE A 174 5.41 -17.70 -21.88
C ILE A 174 4.67 -19.03 -22.02
N LYS A 175 3.44 -19.04 -22.55
CA LYS A 175 2.55 -20.22 -22.61
C LYS A 175 3.16 -21.45 -23.28
N ASP A 176 4.05 -21.25 -24.26
CA ASP A 176 4.66 -22.33 -25.04
C ASP A 176 5.99 -22.83 -24.43
N TYR A 177 6.34 -22.36 -23.22
CA TYR A 177 7.55 -22.82 -22.54
C TYR A 177 7.45 -24.32 -22.18
N PRO A 178 8.43 -25.17 -22.54
CA PRO A 178 8.32 -26.63 -22.40
C PRO A 178 8.04 -27.12 -20.97
N TYR A 179 8.50 -26.36 -19.97
CA TYR A 179 8.34 -26.69 -18.56
C TYR A 179 7.30 -25.82 -17.85
N PHE A 180 6.37 -25.19 -18.58
CA PHE A 180 5.42 -24.20 -18.04
C PHE A 180 4.75 -24.64 -16.73
N ASN A 181 4.28 -25.89 -16.69
CA ASN A 181 3.56 -26.49 -15.56
C ASN A 181 4.27 -27.72 -14.96
N ILE A 182 5.59 -27.87 -15.14
CA ILE A 182 6.31 -29.00 -14.54
C ILE A 182 6.14 -28.98 -13.01
N ASP A 183 6.07 -30.17 -12.40
CA ASP A 183 5.78 -30.41 -10.98
C ASP A 183 4.37 -29.96 -10.51
N HIS A 184 3.61 -29.27 -11.35
CA HIS A 184 2.30 -28.67 -11.05
C HIS A 184 1.34 -28.81 -12.25
N SER A 185 0.96 -30.03 -12.60
CA SER A 185 0.19 -30.34 -13.83
C SER A 185 -1.10 -29.52 -14.01
N TYR A 186 -1.75 -29.12 -12.91
CA TYR A 186 -2.96 -28.29 -12.93
C TYR A 186 -2.70 -26.83 -13.34
N SER A 187 -1.47 -26.34 -13.22
CA SER A 187 -1.11 -24.92 -13.44
C SER A 187 -0.89 -24.63 -14.92
N THR A 188 -1.85 -24.97 -15.77
CA THR A 188 -1.78 -24.74 -17.22
C THR A 188 -2.06 -23.29 -17.58
N TYR A 189 -1.73 -22.88 -18.80
CA TYR A 189 -2.07 -21.55 -19.32
C TYR A 189 -3.58 -21.32 -19.28
N GLU A 190 -4.38 -22.30 -19.67
CA GLU A 190 -5.85 -22.26 -19.64
C GLU A 190 -6.37 -22.09 -18.21
N PHE A 191 -5.78 -22.79 -17.23
CA PHE A 191 -6.14 -22.64 -15.82
C PHE A 191 -5.88 -21.20 -15.33
N HIS A 192 -4.74 -20.61 -15.68
CA HIS A 192 -4.45 -19.22 -15.33
C HIS A 192 -5.41 -18.25 -16.01
N LEU A 193 -5.75 -18.46 -17.29
CA LEU A 193 -6.73 -17.63 -18.00
C LEU A 193 -8.11 -17.71 -17.35
N GLU A 194 -8.57 -18.92 -17.06
CA GLU A 194 -9.84 -19.14 -16.37
C GLU A 194 -9.84 -18.45 -15.01
N ARG A 195 -8.76 -18.60 -14.22
CA ARG A 195 -8.65 -17.99 -12.90
C ARG A 195 -8.65 -16.45 -12.96
N LEU A 196 -7.93 -15.86 -13.90
CA LEU A 196 -7.84 -14.40 -14.06
C LEU A 196 -9.10 -13.80 -14.67
N GLY A 197 -9.84 -14.56 -15.48
CA GLY A 197 -11.09 -14.12 -16.09
C GLY A 197 -12.33 -14.27 -15.18
N ARG A 198 -12.17 -14.87 -13.99
CA ARG A 198 -13.30 -15.09 -13.07
C ARG A 198 -13.76 -13.77 -12.42
N PRO A 199 -15.08 -13.50 -12.35
CA PRO A 199 -15.61 -12.37 -11.60
C PRO A 199 -15.24 -12.45 -10.12
N LEU A 200 -15.00 -11.29 -9.48
CA LEU A 200 -14.69 -11.19 -8.05
C LEU A 200 -15.70 -11.92 -7.15
N THR A 201 -16.99 -11.90 -7.53
CA THR A 201 -18.09 -12.57 -6.82
C THR A 201 -18.00 -14.11 -6.85
N GLN A 202 -17.22 -14.66 -7.77
CA GLN A 202 -16.96 -16.11 -7.88
C GLN A 202 -15.60 -16.51 -7.29
N LEU A 203 -14.81 -15.54 -6.86
CA LEU A 203 -13.61 -15.77 -6.06
C LEU A 203 -14.00 -16.00 -4.60
N ASN A 204 -13.15 -16.70 -3.84
CA ASN A 204 -13.44 -17.21 -2.50
C ASN A 204 -14.62 -18.21 -2.42
N TYR A 205 -15.14 -18.68 -3.56
CA TYR A 205 -16.13 -19.76 -3.56
C TYR A 205 -15.53 -21.01 -2.91
N GLN A 206 -16.26 -21.58 -1.95
CA GLN A 206 -15.76 -22.67 -1.12
C GLN A 206 -15.45 -23.91 -1.97
N THR A 207 -14.17 -24.20 -2.16
CA THR A 207 -13.72 -25.50 -2.66
C THR A 207 -13.55 -26.47 -1.49
N SER A 208 -13.78 -27.76 -1.72
CA SER A 208 -13.59 -28.83 -0.73
C SER A 208 -12.15 -29.02 -0.24
N ARG A 209 -11.16 -28.43 -0.93
CA ARG A 209 -9.76 -28.34 -0.49
C ARG A 209 -9.55 -27.07 0.33
N LYS A 210 -9.56 -27.17 1.66
CA LYS A 210 -9.06 -26.14 2.59
C LYS A 210 -7.80 -26.68 3.24
N GLU A 211 -6.64 -26.18 2.82
CA GLU A 211 -5.43 -26.35 3.62
C GLU A 211 -5.31 -25.16 4.57
N ASN A 212 -5.37 -25.44 5.87
CA ASN A 212 -5.11 -24.47 6.92
C ASN A 212 -3.65 -24.65 7.37
N HIS A 213 -2.83 -23.62 7.22
CA HIS A 213 -1.41 -23.65 7.56
C HIS A 213 -1.09 -23.09 8.94
N LEU A 214 -2.08 -22.76 9.78
CA LEU A 214 -1.87 -22.12 11.08
C LEU A 214 -0.90 -22.93 11.95
N GLU A 215 -1.15 -24.23 12.11
CA GLU A 215 -0.28 -25.14 12.86
C GLU A 215 1.15 -25.19 12.27
N SER A 216 1.29 -25.04 10.96
CA SER A 216 2.61 -25.05 10.31
C SER A 216 3.38 -23.78 10.62
N PHE A 217 2.73 -22.61 10.57
CA PHE A 217 3.33 -21.36 11.00
C PHE A 217 3.67 -21.38 12.49
N GLN A 218 2.81 -21.92 13.35
CA GLN A 218 3.10 -22.06 14.78
C GLN A 218 4.37 -22.87 15.03
N ASN A 219 4.52 -24.01 14.37
CA ASN A 219 5.72 -24.83 14.47
C ASN A 219 6.98 -24.10 13.96
N TYR A 220 6.88 -23.38 12.82
CA TYR A 220 7.98 -22.58 12.30
C TYR A 220 8.38 -21.49 13.30
N PHE A 221 7.41 -20.78 13.84
CA PHE A 221 7.65 -19.64 14.73
C PHE A 221 8.27 -20.08 16.06
N GLN A 222 7.88 -21.24 16.58
CA GLN A 222 8.53 -21.83 17.75
C GLN A 222 10.02 -22.09 17.48
N ILE A 223 10.36 -22.66 16.32
CA ILE A 223 11.75 -22.94 15.93
C ILE A 223 12.52 -21.63 15.73
N LEU A 224 11.96 -20.65 15.02
CA LEU A 224 12.59 -19.34 14.77
C LEU A 224 12.85 -18.56 16.06
N LYS A 225 11.93 -18.61 17.02
CA LYS A 225 12.12 -18.00 18.34
C LYS A 225 13.29 -18.63 19.11
N ASN A 226 13.51 -19.95 18.96
CA ASN A 226 14.68 -20.61 19.54
C ASN A 226 16.00 -20.16 18.89
N TYR A 227 15.95 -19.68 17.64
CA TYR A 227 17.08 -19.02 16.98
C TYR A 227 17.20 -17.53 17.34
N GLY A 228 16.35 -17.00 18.21
CA GLY A 228 16.35 -15.59 18.62
C GLY A 228 15.79 -14.62 17.59
N ILE A 229 15.01 -15.12 16.62
CA ILE A 229 14.46 -14.29 15.55
C ILE A 229 13.16 -13.61 16.02
N ASN A 230 13.08 -12.29 15.84
CA ASN A 230 11.86 -11.53 16.05
C ASN A 230 10.89 -11.75 14.87
N ILE A 231 9.62 -11.97 15.15
CA ILE A 231 8.63 -12.33 14.12
C ILE A 231 7.45 -11.38 14.24
N ILE A 232 7.18 -10.64 13.16
CA ILE A 232 6.25 -9.51 13.17
C ILE A 232 5.19 -9.70 12.07
N ALA A 233 3.92 -9.52 12.41
CA ALA A 233 2.81 -9.43 11.47
C ALA A 233 2.35 -7.97 11.36
N THR A 234 2.08 -7.52 10.14
CA THR A 234 1.59 -6.15 9.89
C THR A 234 0.08 -5.98 9.98
N LYS A 235 -0.66 -7.09 10.16
CA LYS A 235 -2.11 -7.14 10.31
C LYS A 235 -2.53 -8.10 11.42
N LYS A 236 -3.43 -7.66 12.30
CA LYS A 236 -3.93 -8.44 13.44
C LYS A 236 -4.87 -9.57 13.01
N ASP A 237 -5.53 -9.45 11.86
CA ASP A 237 -6.41 -10.46 11.29
C ASP A 237 -5.67 -11.47 10.38
N SER A 238 -4.33 -11.49 10.43
CA SER A 238 -3.51 -12.39 9.61
C SER A 238 -3.28 -13.76 10.26
N ILE A 239 -3.13 -14.82 9.43
CA ILE A 239 -2.71 -16.15 9.89
C ILE A 239 -1.35 -16.10 10.61
N THR A 240 -0.47 -15.18 10.22
CA THR A 240 0.83 -14.99 10.85
C THR A 240 0.70 -14.39 12.26
N TYR A 241 -0.20 -13.43 12.48
CA TYR A 241 -0.47 -12.94 13.83
C TYR A 241 -1.08 -14.03 14.71
N GLU A 242 -2.07 -14.75 14.19
CA GLU A 242 -2.72 -15.89 14.89
C GLU A 242 -1.72 -17.02 15.21
N ALA A 243 -0.71 -17.23 14.37
CA ALA A 243 0.37 -18.18 14.63
C ALA A 243 1.35 -17.74 15.74
N GLY A 244 1.22 -16.52 16.26
CA GLY A 244 1.99 -16.01 17.40
C GLY A 244 3.15 -15.08 17.04
N ALA A 245 3.11 -14.42 15.87
CA ALA A 245 3.93 -13.24 15.61
C ALA A 245 3.47 -12.05 16.47
N SER A 246 4.40 -11.16 16.83
CA SER A 246 4.03 -9.86 17.42
C SER A 246 3.38 -8.98 16.35
N TYR A 247 2.63 -7.96 16.77
CA TYR A 247 2.04 -6.99 15.84
C TYR A 247 2.82 -5.68 15.88
N CYS A 248 3.16 -5.17 14.70
CA CYS A 248 3.59 -3.79 14.49
C CYS A 248 3.05 -3.33 13.14
N SER A 249 2.51 -2.10 13.07
CA SER A 249 1.95 -1.63 11.80
C SER A 249 3.07 -1.44 10.76
N LEU A 250 2.75 -1.62 9.48
CA LEU A 250 3.76 -1.38 8.43
C LEU A 250 4.25 0.06 8.43
N PHE A 251 3.37 1.01 8.77
CA PHE A 251 3.75 2.41 8.93
C PHE A 251 4.84 2.55 9.99
N ASP A 252 4.60 2.03 11.19
CA ASP A 252 5.58 2.10 12.27
C ASP A 252 6.91 1.44 11.88
N LEU A 253 6.88 0.25 11.26
CA LEU A 253 8.10 -0.45 10.85
C LEU A 253 8.96 0.30 9.82
N LEU A 254 8.31 1.01 8.88
CA LEU A 254 9.01 1.76 7.84
C LEU A 254 9.45 3.15 8.29
N PHE A 255 8.87 3.68 9.38
CA PHE A 255 9.09 5.06 9.81
C PHE A 255 9.66 5.23 11.24
N GLN A 256 9.74 4.17 12.07
CA GLN A 256 10.26 4.25 13.45
C GLN A 256 11.78 4.04 13.58
N GLU A 257 12.49 3.55 12.57
CA GLU A 257 13.96 3.41 12.65
C GLU A 257 14.69 4.59 11.99
N GLY A 258 15.15 5.54 12.81
CA GLY A 258 16.40 6.28 12.55
C GLY A 258 16.36 7.42 11.52
N ASN A 259 15.20 8.00 11.22
CA ASN A 259 15.12 9.24 10.43
C ASN A 259 14.28 10.32 11.14
N GLU A 260 14.62 10.60 12.40
CA GLU A 260 14.12 11.77 13.14
C GLU A 260 14.45 13.11 12.44
N ASN A 261 15.34 13.11 11.43
CA ASN A 261 15.69 14.28 10.64
C ASN A 261 14.89 14.48 9.34
N LEU A 262 13.84 13.68 9.07
CA LEU A 262 13.01 13.83 7.85
C LEU A 262 11.63 14.44 8.08
N TYR A 263 11.28 14.75 9.34
CA TYR A 263 10.12 15.57 9.68
C TYR A 263 10.59 16.73 10.56
N PRO A 264 10.54 18.00 10.10
CA PRO A 264 10.79 19.11 11.00
C PRO A 264 9.74 19.08 12.11
N SER A 265 10.19 19.14 13.37
CA SER A 265 9.32 19.29 14.53
C SER A 265 8.35 20.45 14.30
N ILE A 266 7.06 20.13 14.18
CA ILE A 266 6.01 21.14 14.01
C ILE A 266 5.91 21.90 15.34
N SER A 267 6.10 23.21 15.30
CA SER A 267 6.00 24.04 16.51
C SER A 267 4.56 23.98 17.06
N PRO A 268 4.35 24.13 18.37
CA PRO A 268 3.01 24.15 18.97
C PRO A 268 2.05 25.12 18.28
N GLN A 269 2.55 26.29 17.84
CA GLN A 269 1.78 27.26 17.06
C GLN A 269 1.32 26.74 15.69
N LYS A 270 2.17 25.99 15.01
CA LYS A 270 1.85 25.42 13.69
C LYS A 270 0.91 24.21 13.81
N LEU A 271 0.95 23.52 14.96
CA LEU A 271 -0.05 22.51 15.31
C LEU A 271 -1.41 23.15 15.62
N GLU A 272 -1.43 24.30 16.29
CA GLU A 272 -2.62 25.11 16.55
C GLU A 272 -3.26 25.60 15.23
N GLU A 273 -2.47 26.12 14.29
CA GLU A 273 -2.91 26.54 12.95
C GLU A 273 -3.49 25.37 12.14
N ILE A 274 -2.83 24.20 12.15
CA ILE A 274 -3.33 23.00 11.47
C ILE A 274 -4.68 22.56 12.09
N ASN A 275 -4.82 22.64 13.41
CA ASN A 275 -6.07 22.30 14.09
C ASN A 275 -7.19 23.32 13.80
N GLN A 276 -6.84 24.59 13.60
CA GLN A 276 -7.79 25.63 13.21
C GLN A 276 -8.28 25.46 11.77
N ILE A 277 -7.37 25.18 10.83
CA ILE A 277 -7.70 24.88 9.42
C ILE A 277 -8.57 23.62 9.31
N LYS A 278 -8.30 22.60 10.13
CA LYS A 278 -9.15 21.40 10.20
C LYS A 278 -10.56 21.71 10.68
N LYS A 279 -10.72 22.58 11.69
CA LYS A 279 -12.04 23.03 12.17
C LYS A 279 -12.82 23.76 11.09
N GLU A 280 -12.15 24.59 10.29
CA GLU A 280 -12.77 25.37 9.21
C GLU A 280 -13.23 24.48 8.05
N ILE A 281 -12.41 23.51 7.62
CA ILE A 281 -12.77 22.53 6.58
C ILE A 281 -13.94 21.63 7.04
N ILE A 282 -13.96 21.22 8.31
CA ILE A 282 -15.06 20.44 8.88
C ILE A 282 -16.35 21.27 8.94
N ALA A 283 -16.28 22.55 9.35
CA ALA A 283 -17.43 23.45 9.35
C ALA A 283 -18.01 23.64 7.94
N GLU A 284 -17.15 23.74 6.93
CA GLU A 284 -17.53 23.90 5.52
C GLU A 284 -18.18 22.64 4.93
N LEU A 285 -17.67 21.45 5.31
CA LEU A 285 -18.25 20.14 4.94
C LEU A 285 -19.60 19.87 5.62
N LEU A 286 -19.75 20.25 6.89
CA LEU A 286 -21.02 20.19 7.64
C LEU A 286 -22.08 21.11 7.00
N HIS A 287 -21.66 22.29 6.53
CA HIS A 287 -22.55 23.29 5.92
C HIS A 287 -23.08 22.89 4.53
N THR A 288 -22.38 21.98 3.84
CA THR A 288 -22.69 21.60 2.46
C THR A 288 -23.45 20.29 2.29
N ARG A 289 -23.48 19.35 3.27
CA ARG A 289 -24.08 18.01 3.00
C ARG A 289 -24.89 17.30 4.11
N LEU A 290 -25.00 17.79 5.34
CA LEU A 290 -25.68 17.03 6.42
C LEU A 290 -27.10 17.50 6.80
N SER A 291 -27.84 18.16 5.90
CA SER A 291 -29.25 18.51 6.15
C SER A 291 -30.23 17.32 6.13
N LYS A 292 -29.74 16.07 6.06
CA LYS A 292 -30.56 14.85 5.91
C LYS A 292 -30.25 13.70 6.88
N ALA A 293 -29.28 13.84 7.78
CA ALA A 293 -29.01 12.83 8.80
C ALA A 293 -29.10 13.49 10.18
N ASP A 294 -29.92 12.93 11.07
CA ASP A 294 -30.08 13.34 12.48
C ASP A 294 -28.81 12.99 13.30
N ILE A 295 -27.67 13.52 12.89
CA ILE A 295 -26.44 13.50 13.69
C ILE A 295 -26.23 14.91 14.19
N SER A 296 -26.12 15.09 15.51
CA SER A 296 -25.88 16.41 16.05
C SER A 296 -24.50 16.91 15.61
N PRO A 297 -24.37 18.17 15.17
CA PRO A 297 -23.08 18.78 14.85
C PRO A 297 -22.07 18.64 16.01
N GLU A 298 -22.56 18.63 17.25
CA GLU A 298 -21.76 18.43 18.46
C GLU A 298 -21.10 17.05 18.52
N ALA A 299 -21.77 15.99 18.06
CA ALA A 299 -21.23 14.63 18.02
C ALA A 299 -20.12 14.46 16.97
N LEU A 300 -20.31 15.07 15.80
CA LEU A 300 -19.31 15.11 14.73
C LEU A 300 -18.10 15.95 15.13
N ILE A 301 -18.30 17.09 15.79
CA ILE A 301 -17.19 17.89 16.31
C ILE A 301 -16.46 17.14 17.42
N ALA A 302 -17.17 16.42 18.29
CA ALA A 302 -16.58 15.62 19.36
C ALA A 302 -15.68 14.47 18.83
N ALA A 303 -16.13 13.75 17.80
CA ALA A 303 -15.35 12.69 17.12
C ALA A 303 -14.02 13.18 16.51
N PHE A 304 -13.93 14.47 16.16
CA PHE A 304 -12.82 15.02 15.39
C PHE A 304 -11.93 16.02 16.14
N THR A 305 -12.44 16.64 17.20
CA THR A 305 -11.70 17.68 17.95
C THR A 305 -11.00 17.16 19.18
N ASN A 306 -11.25 15.91 19.58
CA ASN A 306 -10.56 15.28 20.67
C ASN A 306 -10.33 13.79 20.36
N PRO A 307 -9.07 13.31 20.21
CA PRO A 307 -8.78 11.89 20.04
C PRO A 307 -9.24 11.02 21.24
N TYR A 308 -9.77 11.63 22.30
CA TYR A 308 -10.29 11.00 23.52
C TYR A 308 -11.81 11.11 23.71
N VAL A 309 -12.61 11.60 22.75
CA VAL A 309 -14.07 11.54 22.88
C VAL A 309 -14.61 10.32 22.13
N PRO A 310 -15.23 9.34 22.84
CA PRO A 310 -15.74 8.13 22.21
C PRO A 310 -16.90 8.45 21.26
N VAL A 311 -16.76 8.00 20.01
CA VAL A 311 -17.85 7.97 19.02
C VAL A 311 -18.74 6.76 19.36
N SER A 312 -20.04 6.95 19.46
CA SER A 312 -20.97 5.86 19.79
C SER A 312 -21.03 4.81 18.67
N MET A 313 -21.45 3.59 19.01
CA MET A 313 -21.61 2.52 18.00
C MET A 313 -22.67 2.85 16.95
N GLU A 314 -23.69 3.64 17.30
CA GLU A 314 -24.74 4.09 16.37
C GLU A 314 -24.16 5.05 15.31
N GLU A 315 -23.22 5.92 15.69
CA GLU A 315 -22.53 6.84 14.78
C GLU A 315 -21.52 6.14 13.85
N ILE A 316 -20.84 5.11 14.36
CA ILE A 316 -19.96 4.27 13.53
C ILE A 316 -20.77 3.51 12.48
N GLU A 317 -21.94 2.99 12.85
CA GLU A 317 -22.79 2.26 11.91
C GLU A 317 -23.34 3.16 10.81
N LEU A 318 -23.65 4.41 11.16
CA LEU A 318 -24.10 5.42 10.22
C LEU A 318 -22.97 5.87 9.26
N LEU A 319 -21.72 5.95 9.72
CA LEU A 319 -20.57 6.17 8.85
C LEU A 319 -20.38 5.00 7.88
N ARG A 320 -20.56 3.75 8.34
CA ARG A 320 -20.49 2.55 7.48
C ARG A 320 -21.58 2.55 6.42
N GLU A 321 -22.80 2.96 6.77
CA GLU A 321 -23.91 3.04 5.83
C GLU A 321 -23.63 4.08 4.73
N ASN A 322 -23.07 5.24 5.09
CA ASN A 322 -22.70 6.28 4.12
C ASN A 322 -21.49 5.91 3.27
N GLU A 323 -20.51 5.20 3.83
CA GLU A 323 -19.36 4.67 3.09
C GLU A 323 -19.84 3.69 2.01
N LYS A 324 -20.78 2.81 2.36
CA LYS A 324 -21.40 1.88 1.42
C LYS A 324 -22.19 2.61 0.32
N ILE A 325 -22.99 3.62 0.66
CA ILE A 325 -23.71 4.46 -0.31
C ILE A 325 -22.74 5.18 -1.25
N ALA A 326 -21.60 5.65 -0.75
CA ALA A 326 -20.57 6.29 -1.58
C ALA A 326 -19.95 5.30 -2.57
N ARG A 327 -19.68 4.06 -2.13
CA ARG A 327 -19.19 2.99 -3.03
C ARG A 327 -20.23 2.59 -4.07
N ASP A 328 -21.49 2.43 -3.70
CA ASP A 328 -22.58 2.07 -4.63
C ASP A 328 -22.78 3.16 -5.71
N ASN A 329 -22.46 4.42 -5.38
CA ASN A 329 -22.50 5.56 -6.31
C ASN A 329 -21.16 5.82 -7.05
N SER A 330 -20.15 4.96 -6.89
CA SER A 330 -18.80 5.12 -7.48
C SER A 330 -18.05 6.40 -7.07
N ASP A 331 -18.42 7.02 -5.95
CA ASP A 331 -17.68 8.15 -5.35
C ASP A 331 -16.55 7.61 -4.46
N LEU A 332 -15.49 7.12 -5.12
CA LEU A 332 -14.38 6.41 -4.47
C LEU A 332 -13.60 7.29 -3.50
N LEU A 333 -13.51 8.59 -3.78
CA LEU A 333 -12.82 9.55 -2.90
C LEU A 333 -13.57 9.73 -1.58
N LEU A 334 -14.91 9.83 -1.63
CA LEU A 334 -15.74 9.93 -0.44
C LEU A 334 -15.75 8.60 0.34
N ALA A 335 -15.85 7.47 -0.36
CA ALA A 335 -15.80 6.15 0.28
C ALA A 335 -14.48 5.93 1.05
N ASP A 336 -13.34 6.21 0.43
CA ASP A 336 -12.03 6.05 1.06
C ASP A 336 -11.79 7.07 2.19
N THR A 337 -12.45 8.22 2.13
CA THR A 337 -12.43 9.20 3.22
C THR A 337 -13.25 8.67 4.40
N LEU A 338 -14.48 8.21 4.18
CA LEU A 338 -15.35 7.68 5.23
C LEU A 338 -14.77 6.42 5.89
N ASP A 339 -14.13 5.54 5.13
CA ASP A 339 -13.46 4.35 5.67
C ASP A 339 -12.32 4.71 6.64
N LYS A 340 -11.50 5.72 6.31
CA LYS A 340 -10.47 6.24 7.22
C LYS A 340 -11.08 6.82 8.50
N LEU A 341 -12.25 7.44 8.42
CA LEU A 341 -12.93 8.00 9.58
C LEU A 341 -13.49 6.92 10.50
N ILE A 342 -14.12 5.89 9.93
CA ILE A 342 -14.57 4.70 10.68
C ILE A 342 -13.38 4.07 11.40
N TRP A 343 -12.24 3.95 10.71
CA TRP A 343 -11.02 3.39 11.29
C TRP A 343 -10.51 4.22 12.48
N ILE A 344 -10.40 5.54 12.34
CA ILE A 344 -9.98 6.45 13.42
C ILE A 344 -10.93 6.36 14.62
N SER A 345 -12.25 6.36 14.40
CA SER A 345 -13.26 6.28 15.46
C SER A 345 -13.25 4.97 16.23
N ILE A 346 -12.85 3.86 15.59
CA ILE A 346 -12.69 2.56 16.26
C ILE A 346 -11.39 2.55 17.08
N GLN A 347 -10.32 3.19 16.57
CA GLN A 347 -9.06 3.26 17.30
C GLN A 347 -9.17 4.11 18.58
N SER A 348 -9.91 5.23 18.56
CA SER A 348 -10.08 6.09 19.74
C SER A 348 -10.79 5.38 20.91
N GLN A 349 -11.66 4.40 20.66
CA GLN A 349 -12.27 3.57 21.71
C GLN A 349 -11.29 2.59 22.38
N SER A 350 -10.18 2.26 21.74
CA SER A 350 -9.20 1.28 22.27
C SER A 350 -8.10 1.91 23.13
N VAL A 351 -8.07 3.24 23.25
CA VAL A 351 -7.09 4.00 24.04
C VAL A 351 -7.50 4.08 25.54
N GLU A 352 -8.78 4.00 25.87
CA GLU A 352 -9.27 4.18 27.25
C GLU A 352 -8.83 3.11 28.25
N HIS A 353 -8.56 1.87 27.83
CA HIS A 353 -8.09 0.85 28.78
C HIS A 353 -6.64 1.02 29.25
N SER A 354 -5.90 2.01 28.71
CA SER A 354 -4.48 2.19 29.02
C SER A 354 -4.09 3.56 29.59
N GLN A 355 -4.97 4.55 29.64
CA GLN A 355 -4.61 5.91 30.07
C GLN A 355 -5.49 6.57 31.17
N MET A 356 -6.58 5.94 31.64
CA MET A 356 -7.39 6.48 32.75
C MET A 356 -6.88 6.10 34.16
N ALA A 357 -5.57 6.22 34.42
CA ALA A 357 -5.05 6.03 35.77
C ALA A 357 -4.71 7.34 36.50
N ASP A 358 -4.40 8.45 35.82
CA ASP A 358 -3.90 9.63 36.53
C ASP A 358 -4.29 10.97 35.86
N THR A 359 -4.92 11.82 36.70
CA THR A 359 -5.13 13.28 36.63
C THR A 359 -6.43 13.87 36.04
N GLU A 360 -7.16 14.55 36.93
CA GLU A 360 -8.39 15.33 36.72
C GLU A 360 -8.13 16.65 35.96
N TYR A 361 -8.94 16.96 34.95
CA TYR A 361 -9.07 18.31 34.38
C TYR A 361 -10.54 18.68 34.20
N GLN A 362 -10.94 19.84 34.75
CA GLN A 362 -12.29 20.42 34.68
C GLN A 362 -12.30 21.63 33.73
N PRO A 363 -13.20 21.72 32.73
CA PRO A 363 -13.21 22.84 31.78
C PRO A 363 -14.07 24.02 32.26
N THR A 364 -13.65 25.25 31.93
CA THR A 364 -14.40 26.51 32.16
C THR A 364 -14.95 27.07 30.83
N PRO A 365 -16.16 27.67 30.76
CA PRO A 365 -16.75 28.15 29.50
C PRO A 365 -16.39 29.62 29.19
N ILE A 366 -16.13 29.94 27.91
CA ILE A 366 -15.90 31.31 27.42
C ILE A 366 -17.08 31.76 26.56
N THR A 367 -17.63 32.94 26.89
CA THR A 367 -18.69 33.66 26.16
C THR A 367 -18.07 34.73 25.25
N LEU A 368 -18.50 34.81 23.98
CA LEU A 368 -18.03 35.81 23.01
C LEU A 368 -18.88 37.10 23.05
N SER A 369 -18.26 38.27 23.17
CA SER A 369 -18.88 39.58 22.93
C SER A 369 -18.28 40.27 21.70
N ARG A 370 -19.17 40.95 20.96
CA ARG A 370 -18.92 41.62 19.67
C ARG A 370 -18.10 42.90 19.81
N ASN A 371 -17.32 43.18 18.76
CA ASN A 371 -16.61 44.41 18.37
C ASN A 371 -15.11 44.40 18.67
N ASN A 372 -14.31 44.15 17.63
CA ASN A 372 -13.15 44.98 17.34
C ASN A 372 -12.85 44.99 15.84
N LYS A 373 -12.35 46.14 15.41
CA LYS A 373 -12.13 46.61 14.04
C LYS A 373 -11.21 45.68 13.24
N ILE A 374 -11.48 45.59 11.94
CA ILE A 374 -10.56 45.01 10.96
C ILE A 374 -9.45 46.04 10.72
N ASP A 375 -8.26 45.77 11.24
CA ASP A 375 -7.02 46.42 10.81
C ASP A 375 -6.40 45.61 9.66
N ASN A 376 -6.12 46.32 8.56
CA ASN A 376 -5.64 45.77 7.28
C ASN A 376 -4.12 45.49 7.29
N THR A 377 -3.63 44.61 8.16
CA THR A 377 -2.23 44.17 8.10
C THR A 377 -2.05 42.76 8.65
N GLU A 378 -2.25 41.74 7.80
CA GLU A 378 -1.57 40.42 7.87
C GLU A 378 -1.99 39.58 6.64
N PHE A 379 -1.20 39.65 5.57
CA PHE A 379 -1.34 38.71 4.44
C PHE A 379 -0.80 37.34 4.88
N ASN A 380 -1.70 36.49 5.39
CA ASN A 380 -1.34 35.16 5.89
C ASN A 380 -1.05 34.16 4.76
N ASN A 381 -0.06 33.32 5.04
CA ASN A 381 0.83 32.59 4.14
C ASN A 381 0.15 31.40 3.44
N SER A 382 -0.69 31.67 2.44
CA SER A 382 -1.31 30.64 1.60
C SER A 382 -0.27 30.01 0.67
N GLN A 383 -0.03 28.70 0.75
CA GLN A 383 0.85 28.03 -0.21
C GLN A 383 0.21 28.08 -1.61
N PRO A 384 0.93 28.53 -2.66
CA PRO A 384 0.39 28.56 -4.01
C PRO A 384 0.17 27.14 -4.54
N VAL A 385 -0.99 26.90 -5.15
CA VAL A 385 -1.29 25.66 -5.87
C VAL A 385 -0.95 25.87 -7.34
N ILE A 386 -0.08 25.01 -7.88
CA ILE A 386 0.27 25.01 -9.30
C ILE A 386 -0.45 23.85 -9.97
N ILE A 387 -1.28 24.17 -10.96
CA ILE A 387 -1.95 23.19 -11.82
C ILE A 387 -1.21 23.23 -13.16
N ALA A 388 -0.47 22.16 -13.47
CA ALA A 388 0.32 22.06 -14.70
C ALA A 388 -0.05 20.80 -15.47
N GLY A 389 -0.01 20.88 -16.80
CA GLY A 389 -0.33 19.78 -17.70
C GLY A 389 -0.16 20.18 -19.16
N MET A 390 -0.15 19.20 -20.06
CA MET A 390 -0.03 19.45 -21.50
C MET A 390 -1.34 20.01 -22.07
N HIS A 391 -1.27 20.65 -23.24
CA HIS A 391 -2.47 21.10 -23.95
C HIS A 391 -3.49 19.95 -24.10
N ARG A 392 -4.75 20.23 -23.75
CA ARG A 392 -5.88 19.26 -23.72
C ARG A 392 -5.80 18.16 -22.65
N SER A 393 -4.96 18.27 -21.62
CA SER A 393 -4.92 17.29 -20.51
C SER A 393 -5.98 17.51 -19.41
N GLY A 394 -6.97 18.40 -19.64
CA GLY A 394 -8.05 18.66 -18.68
C GLY A 394 -7.69 19.66 -17.56
N THR A 395 -6.58 20.39 -17.67
CA THR A 395 -6.17 21.41 -16.68
C THR A 395 -7.25 22.47 -16.47
N SER A 396 -7.86 23.02 -17.52
CA SER A 396 -8.96 24.00 -17.37
C SER A 396 -10.17 23.44 -16.62
N MET A 397 -10.47 22.15 -16.77
CA MET A 397 -11.57 21.50 -16.03
C MET A 397 -11.22 21.42 -14.54
N ILE A 398 -10.01 20.97 -14.22
CA ILE A 398 -9.53 20.87 -12.83
C ILE A 398 -9.45 22.25 -12.19
N THR A 399 -8.90 23.24 -12.88
CA THR A 399 -8.81 24.62 -12.41
C THR A 399 -10.19 25.23 -12.18
N HIS A 400 -11.16 24.95 -13.06
CA HIS A 400 -12.53 25.41 -12.87
C HIS A 400 -13.22 24.75 -11.67
N ILE A 401 -13.07 23.42 -11.50
CA ILE A 401 -13.60 22.70 -10.34
C ILE A 401 -13.01 23.29 -9.05
N LEU A 402 -11.70 23.51 -9.02
CA LEU A 402 -11.02 24.09 -7.86
C LEU A 402 -11.49 25.53 -7.58
N LYS A 403 -11.72 26.35 -8.61
CA LYS A 403 -12.35 27.68 -8.46
C LYS A 403 -13.72 27.55 -7.78
N GLN A 404 -14.56 26.61 -8.24
CA GLN A 404 -15.89 26.38 -7.67
C GLN A 404 -15.83 25.89 -6.22
N THR A 405 -14.74 25.21 -5.83
CA THR A 405 -14.50 24.77 -4.45
C THR A 405 -13.70 25.78 -3.61
N GLY A 406 -13.63 27.05 -4.03
CA GLY A 406 -13.06 28.13 -3.22
C GLY A 406 -11.57 28.43 -3.45
N LEU A 407 -10.91 27.79 -4.41
CA LEU A 407 -9.54 28.15 -4.77
C LEU A 407 -9.51 29.54 -5.41
N TYR A 408 -8.82 30.49 -4.77
CA TYR A 408 -8.60 31.81 -5.33
C TYR A 408 -7.61 31.76 -6.50
N LEU A 409 -8.08 32.07 -7.71
CA LEU A 409 -7.25 32.06 -8.93
C LEU A 409 -6.64 33.44 -9.27
N GLY A 410 -7.04 34.48 -8.56
CA GLY A 410 -6.81 35.88 -8.93
C GLY A 410 -8.12 36.64 -9.08
N ARG A 411 -8.05 37.93 -9.43
CA ARG A 411 -9.24 38.72 -9.77
C ARG A 411 -9.80 38.19 -11.08
N ASP A 412 -11.12 38.22 -11.27
CA ASP A 412 -11.75 37.68 -12.48
C ASP A 412 -11.24 38.32 -13.77
N GLU A 413 -10.82 39.60 -13.73
CA GLU A 413 -10.20 40.33 -14.85
C GLU A 413 -8.80 39.80 -15.25
N ASP A 414 -8.11 39.13 -14.33
CA ASP A 414 -6.79 38.53 -14.54
C ASP A 414 -6.89 37.06 -15.02
N ILE A 415 -8.11 36.53 -15.20
CA ILE A 415 -8.35 35.13 -15.59
C ILE A 415 -8.70 35.05 -17.07
N LEU A 416 -8.00 34.19 -17.80
CA LEU A 416 -8.25 33.93 -19.21
C LEU A 416 -9.60 33.22 -19.40
N GLY A 417 -10.53 33.98 -19.97
CA GLY A 417 -11.90 33.53 -20.22
C GLY A 417 -12.05 32.59 -21.42
N ALA A 418 -13.28 32.48 -21.91
CA ALA A 418 -13.61 31.63 -23.05
C ALA A 418 -13.00 32.16 -24.36
N SER A 419 -12.72 31.25 -25.28
CA SER A 419 -12.24 31.54 -26.64
C SER A 419 -12.86 30.55 -27.62
N ALA A 420 -12.67 30.76 -28.93
CA ALA A 420 -13.16 29.83 -29.96
C ALA A 420 -12.67 28.38 -29.74
N ASP A 421 -11.48 28.20 -29.15
CA ASP A 421 -10.88 26.88 -28.92
C ASP A 421 -11.28 26.25 -27.58
N ASN A 422 -11.93 27.03 -26.69
CA ASN A 422 -12.44 26.62 -25.39
C ASN A 422 -13.60 27.52 -24.96
N GLU A 423 -14.81 27.12 -25.36
CA GLU A 423 -16.05 27.86 -25.12
C GLU A 423 -16.41 27.99 -23.63
N LYS A 424 -15.83 27.15 -22.76
CA LYS A 424 -16.11 27.14 -21.31
C LYS A 424 -15.08 27.90 -20.47
N GLY A 425 -14.06 28.49 -21.10
CA GLY A 425 -13.02 29.24 -20.42
C GLY A 425 -11.79 28.40 -20.08
N HIS A 426 -10.62 29.05 -20.14
CA HIS A 426 -9.33 28.42 -19.84
C HIS A 426 -9.03 28.42 -18.35
N TRP A 427 -9.51 29.42 -17.62
CA TRP A 427 -9.36 29.59 -16.17
C TRP A 427 -7.91 29.77 -15.71
N GLU A 428 -7.02 30.12 -16.64
CA GLU A 428 -5.61 30.39 -16.38
C GLU A 428 -5.40 31.85 -15.96
N ASN A 429 -4.47 32.11 -15.06
CA ASN A 429 -4.12 33.48 -14.71
C ASN A 429 -3.20 34.09 -15.79
N ILE A 430 -3.65 35.19 -16.41
CA ILE A 430 -3.02 35.83 -17.58
C ILE A 430 -1.59 36.29 -17.28
N LEU A 431 -1.33 36.74 -16.04
CA LEU A 431 0.01 37.18 -15.64
C LEU A 431 1.01 36.02 -15.62
N PHE A 432 0.60 34.87 -15.09
CA PHE A 432 1.43 33.67 -15.04
C PHE A 432 1.62 33.04 -16.42
N LEU A 433 0.57 33.02 -17.24
CA LEU A 433 0.66 32.58 -18.63
C LEU A 433 1.68 33.42 -19.41
N SER A 434 1.57 34.76 -19.34
CA SER A 434 2.52 35.67 -20.00
C SER A 434 3.95 35.52 -19.49
N LEU A 435 4.13 35.25 -18.19
CA LEU A 435 5.45 34.99 -17.62
C LEU A 435 6.04 33.69 -18.16
N ASN A 436 5.24 32.62 -18.21
CA ASN A 436 5.67 31.32 -18.73
C ASN A 436 6.05 31.40 -20.21
N ASP A 437 5.26 32.10 -21.02
CA ASP A 437 5.56 32.34 -22.44
C ASP A 437 6.87 33.11 -22.63
N LYS A 438 7.15 34.12 -21.80
CA LYS A 438 8.43 34.86 -21.84
C LYS A 438 9.62 33.99 -21.46
N ILE A 439 9.47 33.11 -20.46
CA ILE A 439 10.52 32.18 -20.04
C ILE A 439 10.82 31.19 -21.16
N LEU A 440 9.78 30.56 -21.72
CA LEU A 440 9.91 29.61 -22.81
C LEU A 440 10.55 30.26 -24.03
N ALA A 441 10.06 31.43 -24.46
CA ALA A 441 10.62 32.17 -25.59
C ALA A 441 12.11 32.52 -25.38
N LYS A 442 12.51 32.90 -24.16
CA LYS A 442 13.91 33.19 -23.83
C LYS A 442 14.80 31.95 -23.90
N LEU A 443 14.24 30.77 -23.64
CA LEU A 443 14.93 29.48 -23.75
C LEU A 443 14.84 28.87 -25.17
N GLY A 444 14.29 29.61 -26.14
CA GLY A 444 14.11 29.15 -27.51
C GLY A 444 12.99 28.11 -27.67
N GLY A 445 12.09 28.02 -26.69
CA GLY A 445 10.94 27.13 -26.65
C GLY A 445 9.60 27.88 -26.65
N GLY A 446 8.52 27.11 -26.64
CA GLY A 446 7.13 27.55 -26.53
C GLY A 446 6.31 26.46 -25.86
N TRP A 447 5.03 26.72 -25.64
CA TRP A 447 4.15 25.78 -24.93
C TRP A 447 3.95 24.46 -25.70
N ASP A 448 4.08 24.47 -27.03
CA ASP A 448 3.96 23.33 -27.95
C ASP A 448 5.30 22.82 -28.50
N PHE A 449 6.40 23.56 -28.26
CA PHE A 449 7.76 23.16 -28.64
C PHE A 449 8.72 23.37 -27.45
N PRO A 450 8.97 22.35 -26.62
CA PRO A 450 9.78 22.51 -25.42
C PRO A 450 11.22 22.92 -25.77
N PRO A 451 11.88 23.76 -24.95
CA PRO A 451 13.25 24.19 -25.19
C PRO A 451 14.21 23.00 -25.08
N SER A 452 15.24 22.95 -25.93
CA SER A 452 16.30 21.94 -25.82
C SER A 452 17.23 22.32 -24.67
N LEU A 453 17.08 21.63 -23.54
CA LEU A 453 17.93 21.78 -22.35
C LEU A 453 18.83 20.54 -22.23
N ALA A 454 20.04 20.72 -21.70
CA ALA A 454 20.95 19.60 -21.41
C ALA A 454 20.42 18.78 -20.21
N ASP A 455 20.62 17.47 -20.24
CA ASP A 455 20.18 16.55 -19.17
C ASP A 455 20.81 16.92 -17.82
N GLY A 456 19.98 17.03 -16.78
CA GLY A 456 20.36 17.37 -15.40
C GLY A 456 19.58 16.56 -14.38
#